data_AF-A0A1V8PQ71-F1
#
_entry.id   AF-A0A1V8PQ71-F1
#
_cell.length_a   1.000
_cell.length_b   1.000
_cell.length_c   1.000
_cell.angle_alpha   90.00
_cell.angle_beta   90.00
_cell.angle_gamma   90.00
#
_symmetry.space_group_name_H-M   'P 1'
#
loop_
_entity.id
_entity.type
_entity.pdbx_description
1 polymer ?
#
loop_
_entity_poly.entity_id
_entity_poly.type
_entity_poly.pdbx_seq_one_letter_code
_entity_poly.pdbx_strand_id
1 'polypeptide(L)'
;MRSVNPSGTVGYEGNDCVLPETDCVAIRFPGSHPDAESRYRTLMDYIENHHLTVVGFPREITLIDNDLTQDSSKYVTCISIPIE
;
A
#
# COMPACT_ATOMS: atom_id res chain seq x y z
N MET A 1 16.30 -17.89 8.49
CA MET A 1 17.45 -17.43 9.29
C MET A 1 17.34 -15.93 9.44
N ARG A 2 17.30 -15.39 10.66
CA ARG A 2 17.33 -13.94 10.90
C ARG A 2 18.79 -13.53 11.05
N SER A 3 19.30 -12.73 10.12
CA SER A 3 20.59 -12.06 10.26
C SER A 3 20.45 -11.02 11.37
N VAL A 4 21.29 -11.12 12.39
CA VAL A 4 21.31 -10.19 13.53
C VAL A 4 22.58 -9.36 13.37
N ASN A 5 22.42 -8.04 13.25
CA ASN A 5 23.56 -7.14 13.16
C ASN A 5 24.33 -7.08 14.49
N PRO A 6 25.63 -6.71 14.49
CA PRO A 6 26.49 -6.74 15.67
C PRO A 6 26.01 -5.90 16.87
N SER A 7 25.08 -4.97 16.64
CA SER A 7 24.48 -4.10 17.67
C SER A 7 23.23 -4.70 18.34
N GLY A 8 22.80 -5.91 17.96
CA GLY A 8 21.57 -6.52 18.48
C GLY A 8 20.27 -5.87 17.99
N THR A 9 20.37 -4.95 17.03
CA THR A 9 19.22 -4.29 16.40
C THR A 9 18.86 -5.01 15.10
N VAL A 10 17.57 -5.29 14.87
CA VAL A 10 17.09 -5.83 13.60
C VAL A 10 17.19 -4.71 12.57
N GLY A 11 18.34 -4.60 11.90
CA GLY A 11 18.54 -3.65 10.81
C GLY A 11 17.83 -4.13 9.55
N TYR A 12 17.23 -3.21 8.81
CA TYR A 12 16.77 -3.48 7.45
C TYR A 12 17.99 -3.68 6.54
N GLU A 13 18.10 -4.83 5.88
CA GLU A 13 19.27 -5.17 5.04
C GLU A 13 19.26 -4.50 3.65
N GLY A 14 18.34 -3.56 3.39
CA GLY A 14 18.44 -2.73 2.19
C GLY A 14 18.19 -3.47 0.87
N ASN A 15 17.35 -4.51 0.87
CA ASN A 15 17.06 -5.24 -0.36
C ASN A 15 16.14 -4.42 -1.28
N ASP A 16 16.58 -4.18 -2.51
CA ASP A 16 15.76 -3.58 -3.54
C ASP A 16 14.57 -4.47 -3.90
N CYS A 17 13.41 -3.86 -4.09
CA CYS A 17 12.20 -4.53 -4.56
C CYS A 17 11.68 -3.81 -5.79
N VAL A 18 11.68 -4.50 -6.94
CA VAL A 18 11.06 -4.01 -8.17
C VAL A 18 9.61 -4.46 -8.19
N LEU A 19 8.69 -3.51 -8.25
CA LEU A 19 7.26 -3.79 -8.44
C LEU A 19 7.00 -3.93 -9.95
N PRO A 20 6.55 -5.10 -10.43
CA PRO A 20 6.25 -5.26 -11.85
C PRO A 20 5.04 -4.43 -12.25
N GLU A 21 5.02 -4.03 -13.52
CA GLU A 21 3.81 -3.56 -14.19
C GLU A 21 2.77 -4.68 -14.14
N THR A 22 1.59 -4.35 -13.64
CA THR A 22 0.50 -5.30 -13.43
C THR A 22 -0.81 -4.54 -13.41
N ASP A 23 -1.86 -5.15 -13.93
CA ASP A 23 -3.20 -4.62 -13.77
C ASP A 23 -3.60 -4.66 -12.29
N CYS A 24 -4.30 -3.62 -11.85
CA CYS A 24 -4.70 -3.46 -10.45
C CYS A 24 -6.12 -2.93 -10.35
N VAL A 25 -6.87 -3.44 -9.38
CA VAL A 25 -8.00 -2.67 -8.83
C VAL A 25 -7.41 -1.68 -7.83
N ALA A 26 -7.72 -0.40 -8.01
CA ALA A 26 -7.15 0.66 -7.18
C ALA A 26 -8.20 1.66 -6.71
N ILE A 27 -8.00 2.19 -5.50
CA ILE A 27 -8.80 3.26 -4.93
C ILE A 27 -7.89 4.36 -4.39
N ARG A 28 -8.25 5.62 -4.68
CA ARG A 28 -7.61 6.81 -4.13
C ARG A 28 -8.58 7.52 -3.20
N PHE A 29 -8.09 7.96 -2.05
CA PHE A 29 -8.89 8.63 -1.04
C PHE A 29 -8.05 9.65 -0.25
N PRO A 30 -8.67 10.72 0.26
CA PRO A 30 -8.01 11.60 1.21
C PRO A 30 -7.83 10.88 2.55
N GLY A 31 -6.70 11.10 3.20
CA GLY A 31 -6.38 10.51 4.49
C GLY A 31 -5.10 9.68 4.47
N SER A 32 -4.99 8.80 5.45
CA SER A 32 -3.82 7.95 5.66
C SER A 32 -4.24 6.54 6.12
N HIS A 33 -3.29 5.74 6.59
CA HIS A 33 -3.50 4.34 6.96
C HIS A 33 -4.71 4.06 7.89
N PRO A 34 -5.06 4.89 8.90
CA PRO A 34 -6.22 4.63 9.75
C PRO A 34 -7.55 4.52 8.98
N ASP A 35 -7.65 5.14 7.80
CA ASP A 35 -8.84 5.11 6.96
C ASP A 35 -8.87 3.90 6.00
N ALA A 36 -7.79 3.13 5.92
CA ALA A 36 -7.56 2.10 4.90
C ALA A 36 -8.50 0.90 5.03
N GLU A 37 -8.91 0.49 6.24
CA GLU A 37 -9.72 -0.72 6.45
C GLU A 37 -11.02 -0.69 5.63
N SER A 38 -11.75 0.43 5.71
CA SER A 38 -13.00 0.60 4.95
C SER A 38 -12.77 0.53 3.44
N ARG A 39 -11.60 0.99 2.98
CA ARG A 39 -11.22 1.02 1.56
C ARG A 39 -10.83 -0.36 1.05
N TYR A 40 -10.16 -1.16 1.89
CA TYR A 40 -9.91 -2.56 1.59
C TYR A 40 -11.22 -3.34 1.41
N ARG A 41 -12.22 -3.12 2.26
CA ARG A 41 -13.54 -3.76 2.09
C ARG A 41 -14.16 -3.43 0.72
N THR A 42 -14.20 -2.15 0.35
CA THR A 42 -14.68 -1.74 -0.98
C THR A 42 -13.92 -2.38 -2.14
N LEU A 43 -12.60 -2.49 -2.05
CA LEU A 43 -11.78 -3.15 -3.07
C LEU A 43 -12.08 -4.65 -3.17
N MET A 44 -12.19 -5.34 -2.03
CA MET A 44 -12.48 -6.78 -2.01
C MET A 44 -13.89 -7.07 -2.53
N ASP A 45 -14.87 -6.28 -2.14
CA ASP A 45 -16.24 -6.39 -2.67
C ASP A 45 -16.26 -6.22 -4.20
N TYR A 46 -15.48 -5.26 -4.73
CA TYR A 46 -15.37 -5.07 -6.17
C TYR A 46 -14.71 -6.27 -6.86
N ILE A 47 -13.58 -6.76 -6.33
CA ILE A 47 -12.86 -7.91 -6.87
C ILE A 47 -13.77 -9.15 -6.91
N GLU A 48 -14.50 -9.42 -5.82
CA GLU A 48 -15.43 -10.55 -5.73
C GLU A 48 -16.59 -10.43 -6.73
N ASN A 49 -17.26 -9.28 -6.78
CA ASN A 49 -18.39 -9.05 -7.69
C ASN A 49 -18.01 -9.15 -9.16
N HIS A 50 -16.76 -8.81 -9.49
CA HIS A 50 -16.24 -8.85 -10.85
C HIS A 50 -15.48 -10.15 -11.19
N HIS A 51 -15.44 -11.12 -10.27
CA HIS A 51 -14.76 -12.41 -10.45
C HIS A 51 -13.28 -12.27 -10.84
N LEU A 52 -12.60 -11.27 -10.27
CA LEU A 52 -11.19 -10.99 -10.56
C LEU A 52 -10.28 -11.84 -9.64
N THR A 53 -9.14 -12.28 -10.16
CA THR A 53 -8.18 -13.09 -9.41
C THR A 53 -7.06 -12.20 -8.86
N VAL A 54 -6.81 -12.24 -7.55
CA VAL A 54 -5.70 -11.51 -6.92
C VAL A 54 -4.38 -12.27 -7.11
N VAL A 55 -3.37 -11.60 -7.67
CA VAL A 55 -2.08 -12.23 -8.04
C VAL A 55 -0.87 -11.71 -7.26
N GLY A 56 -1.09 -10.81 -6.31
CA GLY A 56 0.01 -10.18 -5.59
C GLY A 56 -0.40 -9.52 -4.29
N PHE A 57 0.61 -9.04 -3.56
CA PHE A 57 0.40 -8.31 -2.33
C PHE A 57 -0.18 -6.91 -2.62
N PRO A 58 -1.05 -6.39 -1.72
CA PRO A 58 -1.56 -5.04 -1.85
C PRO A 58 -0.44 -4.01 -1.66
N ARG A 59 -0.52 -2.92 -2.41
CA ARG A 59 0.44 -1.82 -2.35
C ARG A 59 -0.30 -0.58 -1.86
N GLU A 60 0.20 0.04 -0.80
CA GLU A 60 -0.35 1.27 -0.22
C GLU A 60 0.69 2.38 -0.33
N ILE A 61 0.34 3.47 -1.02
CA ILE A 61 1.22 4.63 -1.25
C ILE A 61 0.48 5.88 -0.81
N THR A 62 1.04 6.61 0.16
CA THR A 62 0.51 7.88 0.66
C THR A 62 1.39 9.02 0.18
N LEU A 63 0.80 9.98 -0.51
CA LEU A 63 1.44 11.24 -0.85
C LEU A 63 1.41 12.15 0.39
N ILE A 64 2.59 12.47 0.90
CA ILE A 64 2.80 13.38 2.03
C ILE A 64 3.33 14.70 1.47
N ASP A 65 2.54 15.77 1.62
CA ASP A 65 2.82 17.12 1.09
C ASP A 65 3.09 18.13 2.20
N ASN A 66 3.63 17.67 3.33
CA ASN A 66 3.84 18.51 4.52
C ASN A 66 4.64 19.78 4.27
N ASP A 67 5.56 19.79 3.30
CA ASP A 67 6.34 20.99 2.97
C ASP A 67 5.50 22.10 2.29
N LEU A 68 4.27 21.78 1.85
CA LEU A 68 3.34 22.72 1.22
C LEU A 68 2.19 23.09 2.16
N THR A 69 1.56 22.11 2.80
CA THR A 69 0.29 22.32 3.52
C THR A 69 0.42 22.16 5.03
N GLN A 70 1.40 21.38 5.51
CA GLN A 70 1.52 20.93 6.91
C GLN A 70 0.20 20.39 7.50
N ASP A 71 -0.68 19.86 6.66
CA ASP A 71 -2.02 19.42 7.05
C ASP A 71 -2.21 17.96 6.60
N SER A 72 -2.13 17.04 7.56
CA SER A 72 -2.28 15.61 7.28
C SER A 72 -3.66 15.22 6.75
N SER A 73 -4.67 16.09 6.85
CA SER A 73 -5.97 15.87 6.20
C SER A 73 -5.89 16.05 4.67
N LYS A 74 -4.81 16.64 4.15
CA LYS A 74 -4.54 16.81 2.72
C LYS A 74 -3.81 15.64 2.10
N TYR A 75 -3.33 14.70 2.91
CA TYR A 75 -2.71 13.49 2.41
C TYR A 75 -3.67 12.74 1.49
N VAL A 76 -3.09 12.08 0.50
CA VAL A 76 -3.83 11.22 -0.42
C VAL A 76 -3.18 9.86 -0.42
N THR A 77 -3.97 8.84 -0.09
CA THR A 77 -3.54 7.45 -0.13
C THR A 77 -4.13 6.75 -1.34
N CYS A 78 -3.30 5.93 -1.99
CA CYS A 78 -3.70 4.98 -3.01
C CYS A 78 -3.45 3.57 -2.50
N ILE A 79 -4.49 2.73 -2.51
CA ILE A 79 -4.36 1.28 -2.33
C ILE A 79 -4.57 0.63 -3.70
N SER A 80 -3.68 -0.26 -4.09
CA SER A 80 -3.79 -1.05 -5.33
C SER A 80 -3.57 -2.53 -5.04
N ILE A 81 -4.46 -3.37 -5.56
CA ILE A 81 -4.41 -4.84 -5.45
C ILE A 81 -4.16 -5.41 -6.85
N PRO A 82 -3.01 -6.07 -7.08
CA PRO A 82 -2.71 -6.72 -8.36
C PRO A 82 -3.73 -7.80 -8.73
N ILE A 83 -4.16 -7.81 -9.98
CA ILE A 83 -5.06 -8.83 -10.56
C ILE A 83 -4.45 -9.51 -11.79
N GLU A 84 -5.02 -10.67 -12.13
CA GLU A 84 -4.72 -11.51 -13.30
C GLU A 84 -5.41 -11.01 -14.58
#